data_AF-A0AB33FRM9-F1
#
_entry.id   AF-A0AB33FRM9-F1
#
_cell.length_a   1.000
_cell.length_b   1.000
_cell.length_c   1.000
_cell.angle_alpha   90.00
_cell.angle_beta   90.00
_cell.angle_gamma   90.00
#
_symmetry.space_group_name_H-M   'P 1'
#
loop_
_entity.id
_entity.type
_entity.pdbx_description
1 polymer ?
#
loop_
_entity_poly.entity_id
_entity_poly.type
_entity_poly.pdbx_seq_one_letter_code
_entity_poly.pdbx_strand_id
1 'polypeptide(L)' 'MAHEITLSKASRQADQLSALLTAMSTAVSELEVTDMSTLITLALDLAGGPACWLLEEQYQREANHA' A
#
# COMPACT_ATOMS: atom_id res chain seq x y z
N MET A 1 -12.36 17.66 -3.19
CA MET A 1 -12.24 16.77 -2.01
C MET A 1 -10.80 16.87 -1.56
N ALA A 2 -10.54 17.16 -0.29
CA ALA A 2 -9.16 17.16 0.21
C ALA A 2 -8.65 15.72 0.11
N HIS A 3 -7.54 15.50 -0.60
CA HIS A 3 -6.91 14.19 -0.62
C HIS A 3 -6.65 13.74 0.83
N GLU A 4 -7.35 12.70 1.28
CA GLU A 4 -7.13 12.12 2.62
C GLU A 4 -5.71 11.54 2.74
N ILE A 5 -5.09 11.23 1.59
CA ILE A 5 -3.73 10.72 1.46
C ILE A 5 -2.98 11.54 0.42
N THR A 6 -1.86 12.14 0.80
CA THR A 6 -0.98 12.85 -0.13
C THR A 6 -0.13 11.86 -0.95
N LEU A 7 0.34 12.28 -2.13
CA LEU A 7 1.27 11.47 -2.95
C LEU A 7 2.49 11.01 -2.13
N SER A 8 3.09 11.90 -1.33
CA SER A 8 4.24 11.54 -0.48
C SER A 8 3.91 10.44 0.52
N LYS A 9 2.70 10.46 1.11
CA LYS A 9 2.25 9.42 2.04
C LYS A 9 1.98 8.11 1.30
N ALA A 10 1.31 8.17 0.15
CA ALA A 10 1.08 7.01 -0.73
C ALA A 10 2.41 6.36 -1.17
N SER A 11 3.37 7.14 -1.66
CA SER A 11 4.69 6.64 -2.03
C SER A 11 5.39 5.94 -0.86
N ARG A 12 5.39 6.57 0.32
CA ARG A 12 5.99 5.97 1.52
C ARG A 12 5.34 4.64 1.90
N GLN A 13 4.00 4.55 1.83
CA GLN A 13 3.28 3.29 2.12
C GLN A 13 3.63 2.20 1.10
N ALA A 14 3.74 2.55 -0.18
CA ALA A 14 4.18 1.63 -1.23
C ALA A 14 5.62 1.12 -1.01
N ASP A 15 6.54 2.00 -0.60
CA ASP A 15 7.92 1.61 -0.26
C ASP A 15 7.95 0.66 0.94
N GLN A 16 7.16 0.96 1.97
CA GLN A 16 7.03 0.10 3.15
C GLN A 16 6.43 -1.27 2.80
N LEU A 17 5.43 -1.32 1.92
CA LEU A 17 4.85 -2.56 1.42
C LEU A 17 5.90 -3.39 0.67
N SER A 18 6.67 -2.76 -0.20
CA SER A 18 7.75 -3.43 -0.96
C SER A 18 8.80 -4.04 -0.03
N ALA A 19 9.24 -3.28 0.98
CA ALA A 19 10.19 -3.77 1.98
C ALA A 19 9.62 -4.93 2.81
N LEU A 20 8.36 -4.84 3.24
CA LEU A 20 7.66 -5.88 3.99
C LEU A 20 7.57 -7.18 3.19
N LEU A 21 7.10 -7.11 1.94
CA LEU A 21 6.98 -8.28 1.07
C LEU A 21 8.34 -8.91 0.77
N THR A 22 9.39 -8.10 0.62
CA THR A 22 10.76 -8.59 0.46
C THR A 22 11.19 -9.37 1.71
N ALA A 23 11.00 -8.82 2.91
CA ALA A 23 11.36 -9.49 4.16
C ALA A 23 10.56 -10.80 4.37
N MET A 24 9.26 -10.78 4.08
CA MET A 24 8.39 -11.96 4.13
C MET A 24 8.89 -13.05 3.18
N SER A 25 9.30 -12.68 1.95
CA SER A 25 9.80 -13.65 0.97
C SER A 25 11.10 -14.33 1.42
N THR A 26 11.96 -13.60 2.13
CA THR A 26 13.23 -14.13 2.65
C THR A 26 13.06 -14.97 3.91
N ALA A 27 12.03 -14.70 4.72
CA ALA A 27 11.81 -15.37 6.01
C ALA A 27 10.67 -16.40 5.98
N VAL A 28 10.10 -16.71 4.81
CA VAL A 28 8.86 -17.49 4.68
C VAL A 28 8.90 -18.87 5.35
N SER A 29 10.07 -19.51 5.39
CA SER A 29 10.28 -20.82 6.03
C SER A 29 10.45 -20.77 7.54
N GLU A 30 10.71 -19.58 8.09
CA GLU A 30 10.98 -19.36 9.52
C GLU A 30 9.80 -18.69 10.24
N LEU A 31 8.82 -18.16 9.48
CA LEU A 31 7.64 -17.49 10.01
C LEU A 31 6.60 -18.49 10.50
N GLU A 32 6.12 -18.30 11.72
CA GLU A 32 4.94 -19.01 12.21
C GLU A 32 3.67 -18.51 11.49
N VAL A 33 2.64 -19.37 11.43
CA VAL A 33 1.37 -19.04 10.76
C VAL A 33 0.73 -17.76 11.31
N THR A 34 0.82 -17.54 12.63
CA THR A 34 0.28 -16.34 13.29
C THR A 34 1.02 -15.07 12.86
N ASP A 35 2.35 -15.14 12.72
CA ASP A 35 3.17 -14.03 12.24
C ASP A 35 2.86 -13.73 10.78
N MET A 36 2.72 -14.78 9.95
CA MET A 36 2.36 -14.63 8.55
C MET A 36 0.99 -13.95 8.37
N SER A 37 -0.03 -14.33 9.16
CA SER A 37 -1.33 -13.66 9.13
C SER A 37 -1.23 -12.17 9.49
N THR A 38 -0.40 -11.83 10.49
CA THR A 38 -0.20 -10.44 10.91
C THR A 38 0.48 -9.62 9.83
N LEU A 39 1.52 -10.17 9.20
CA LEU A 39 2.26 -9.53 8.12
C LEU A 39 1.41 -9.36 6.85
N ILE A 40 0.51 -10.32 6.56
CA ILE A 40 -0.48 -10.19 5.48
C ILE A 40 -1.44 -9.02 5.76
N THR A 41 -1.99 -8.92 6.97
CA THR A 41 -2.86 -7.80 7.34
C THR A 41 -2.14 -6.46 7.17
N LEU A 42 -0.90 -6.35 7.65
CA LEU A 42 -0.09 -5.15 7.46
C LEU A 42 0.16 -4.83 5.98
N ALA A 43 0.39 -5.85 5.15
CA ALA A 43 0.57 -5.67 3.72
C ALA A 43 -0.71 -5.10 3.05
N LEU A 44 -1.89 -5.58 3.46
CA LEU A 44 -3.17 -5.06 2.97
C LEU A 44 -3.38 -3.60 3.39
N ASP A 45 -3.07 -3.26 4.65
CA ASP A 45 -3.18 -1.89 5.16
C ASP A 45 -2.26 -0.91 4.42
N LEU A 46 -1.03 -1.34 4.13
CA LEU A 46 -0.05 -0.55 3.37
C LEU A 46 -0.44 -0.40 1.89
N ALA A 47 -1.14 -1.38 1.31
CA ALA A 47 -1.59 -1.32 -0.09
C ALA A 47 -2.79 -0.39 -0.30
N GLY A 48 -3.65 -0.23 0.70
CA GLY A 48 -4.89 0.53 0.57
C GLY A 48 -4.68 2.01 0.25
N GLY A 49 -3.74 2.67 0.95
CA GLY A 49 -3.46 4.09 0.76
C GLY A 49 -3.00 4.47 -0.66
N PRO A 50 -1.97 3.81 -1.21
CA PRO A 50 -1.55 3.99 -2.59
C PRO A 50 -2.64 3.73 -3.62
N ALA A 51 -3.44 2.67 -3.43
CA ALA A 51 -4.52 2.31 -4.34
C ALA A 51 -5.62 3.40 -4.37
N CYS A 52 -6.06 3.87 -3.20
CA CYS A 52 -7.03 4.96 -3.12
C CYS A 52 -6.50 6.25 -3.75
N TRP A 53 -5.23 6.61 -3.49
CA TRP A 53 -4.63 7.80 -4.09
C TRP A 53 -4.62 7.73 -5.63
N LEU A 54 -4.25 6.58 -6.20
CA LEU A 54 -4.24 6.40 -7.66
C LEU A 54 -5.64 6.53 -8.28
N LEU A 55 -6.68 5.99 -7.61
CA LEU A 55 -8.07 6.12 -8.07
C LEU A 55 -8.54 7.57 -8.02
N GLU A 56 -8.26 8.30 -6.94
CA GLU A 56 -8.60 9.71 -6.81
C GLU A 56 -7.89 10.56 -7.86
N GLU A 57 -6.60 10.32 -8.08
CA GLU A 57 -5.81 11.05 -9.07
C GLU A 57 -6.32 10.78 -10.49
N GLN A 58 -6.66 9.53 -10.82
CA GLN A 58 -7.25 9.20 -12.13
C GLN A 58 -8.58 9.92 -12.34
N TYR A 59 -9.46 9.90 -11.34
CA TYR A 59 -10.75 10.59 -11.39
C TYR A 59 -10.58 12.10 -11.62
N GLN A 60 -9.61 12.74 -10.96
CA GLN A 60 -9.33 14.16 -11.16
C GLN A 60 -8.80 14.47 -12.56
N ARG A 61 -7.91 13.62 -13.11
CA ARG A 61 -7.40 13.78 -14.48
C ARG A 61 -8.51 13.68 -15.52
N GLU A 62 -9.42 12.74 -15.35
CA GLU A 62 -10.59 12.59 -16.21
C GLU A 62 -11.51 13.81 -16.11
N ALA A 63 -11.80 14.28 -14.90
CA ALA A 63 -12.64 15.46 -14.69
C ALA A 63 -12.04 16.76 -15.24
N ASN A 64 -10.71 16.91 -15.22
CA ASN A 64 -10.02 18.09 -15.73
C ASN A 64 -9.82 18.07 -17.26
N HIS A 65 -9.98 16.91 -17.90
CA HIS A 65 -9.81 16.72 -19.35
C HIS A 65 -11.15 16.47 -20.07
N ALA A 66 -12.29 16.57 -19.36
CA ALA A 66 -13.65 16.49 -19.89
C ALA A 66 -14.23 17.89 -20.16
#